data_AF-A0A0N5D111-F1
#
_entry.id   AF-A0A0N5D111-F1
#
_cell.length_a   1.000
_cell.length_b   1.000
_cell.length_c   1.000
_cell.angle_alpha   90.00
_cell.angle_beta   90.00
_cell.angle_gamma   90.00
#
_symmetry.space_group_name_H-M   'P 1'
#
loop_
_entity.id
_entity.type
_entity.pdbx_description
1 polymer ?
#
loop_
_entity_poly.entity_id
_entity_poly.type
_entity_poly.pdbx_seq_one_letter_code
_entity_poly.pdbx_strand_id
1 'polypeptide(L)'
;MSDYDHLAELLRHPENPIVFMEMTAGGAPIGTIKMELFADVCPKTAENFRQFCTGEYRRDGVPVGYKNAQFHRVIQDFMIQGGDFVNGDGTGMTSIYGSKFRDESFELDHSEPGILSMANAGPDTNGCQFFITCAKCDFLDKKHVVFGRVLDGLLTVRKIENVPTGQNNKPKIPIVITQCGQLSCVHAVNTWAETSQILLIVHEMEFIVLLGEGAVGKTSVMVRYVENKFSTQHVSTLQASFLSKKLYVDGKTVDLDIWDTAGQEKFHALGPIYYRSSHGALLIYDITDVHSFEKVKMWVNELKRMLGDEVYLIIIGNKLDLERNRNVDKNEATEYARSIDAGYFETSAKDNIGVIQAFDHLVKGLIERANLSSLEGVEKMSHYGTRGRSDLLVTDDAAPDKKFCCFI
;
A
#
# COMPACT_ATOMS: atom_id res chain seq x y z
N MET A 1 5.13 0.81 -12.85
CA MET A 1 4.53 2.16 -12.70
C MET A 1 4.90 2.56 -11.28
N SER A 2 5.45 3.75 -11.03
CA SER A 2 5.92 4.08 -9.68
C SER A 2 4.76 4.07 -8.67
N ASP A 3 5.04 3.88 -7.38
CA ASP A 3 4.03 3.97 -6.32
C ASP A 3 3.25 5.30 -6.39
N TYR A 4 3.92 6.37 -6.80
CA TYR A 4 3.26 7.65 -7.10
C TYR A 4 2.29 7.55 -8.28
N ASP A 5 2.69 6.92 -9.39
CA ASP A 5 1.87 6.84 -10.61
C ASP A 5 0.57 6.05 -10.37
N HIS A 6 0.62 4.96 -9.60
CA HIS A 6 -0.59 4.21 -9.24
C HIS A 6 -1.52 5.04 -8.36
N LEU A 7 -0.98 5.76 -7.38
CA LEU A 7 -1.77 6.64 -6.52
C LEU A 7 -2.29 7.87 -7.28
N ALA A 8 -1.54 8.34 -8.28
CA ALA A 8 -1.92 9.47 -9.13
C ALA A 8 -3.20 9.18 -9.92
N GLU A 9 -3.40 7.93 -10.36
CA GLU A 9 -4.64 7.49 -11.03
C GLU A 9 -5.86 7.51 -10.09
N LEU A 10 -5.65 7.39 -8.78
CA LEU A 10 -6.71 7.40 -7.77
C LEU A 10 -7.11 8.81 -7.33
N LEU A 11 -6.33 9.84 -7.69
CA LEU A 11 -6.56 11.21 -7.24
C LEU A 11 -7.90 11.75 -7.73
N ARG A 12 -8.54 12.57 -6.90
CA ARG A 12 -9.72 13.33 -7.35
C ARG A 12 -9.32 14.48 -8.29
N HIS A 13 -8.10 14.99 -8.14
CA HIS A 13 -7.55 16.04 -8.99
C HIS A 13 -6.07 15.75 -9.26
N PRO A 14 -5.61 15.77 -10.52
CA PRO A 14 -4.26 15.31 -10.89
C PRO A 14 -3.13 16.13 -10.27
N GLU A 15 -3.38 17.39 -9.90
CA GLU A 15 -2.37 18.26 -9.26
C GLU A 15 -2.37 18.17 -7.72
N ASN A 16 -3.25 17.35 -7.13
CA ASN A 16 -3.31 17.23 -5.67
C ASN A 16 -2.02 16.59 -5.12
N PRO A 17 -1.41 17.18 -4.07
CA PRO A 17 -0.23 16.58 -3.44
C PRO A 17 -0.56 15.25 -2.77
N ILE A 18 0.38 14.32 -2.84
CA ILE A 18 0.34 13.06 -2.08
C ILE A 18 1.39 13.12 -0.99
N VAL A 19 0.99 12.88 0.25
CA VAL A 19 1.89 12.83 1.40
C VAL A 19 1.82 11.47 2.08
N PHE A 20 2.85 11.11 2.84
CA PHE A 20 2.91 9.84 3.55
C PHE A 20 3.35 10.01 5.01
N MET A 21 2.96 9.04 5.84
CA MET A 21 3.39 8.92 7.23
C MET A 21 3.68 7.44 7.55
N GLU A 22 4.91 7.14 7.95
CA GLU A 22 5.28 5.85 8.52
C GLU A 22 4.95 5.84 10.01
N MET A 23 4.24 4.81 10.45
CA MET A 23 3.66 4.73 11.78
C MET A 23 4.32 3.63 12.60
N THR A 24 4.56 3.92 13.89
CA THR A 24 4.93 2.92 14.88
C THR A 24 3.98 2.91 16.07
N ALA A 25 3.85 1.75 16.73
CA ALA A 25 3.19 1.59 18.01
C ALA A 25 4.18 1.00 19.03
N GLY A 26 4.50 1.75 20.08
CA GLY A 26 5.52 1.35 21.06
C GLY A 26 6.90 1.10 20.45
N GLY A 27 7.21 1.78 19.34
CA GLY A 27 8.45 1.62 18.56
C GLY A 27 8.43 0.50 17.50
N ALA A 28 7.40 -0.34 17.47
CA ALA A 28 7.24 -1.34 16.41
C ALA A 28 6.53 -0.74 15.18
N PRO A 29 7.05 -0.92 13.95
CA PRO A 29 6.38 -0.47 12.72
C PRO A 29 4.99 -1.12 12.56
N ILE A 30 3.98 -0.32 12.22
CA ILE A 30 2.59 -0.77 12.01
C ILE A 30 2.07 -0.51 10.59
N GLY A 31 2.82 0.25 9.79
CA GLY A 31 2.60 0.48 8.35
C GLY A 31 2.69 1.95 7.98
N THR A 32 2.36 2.25 6.72
CA THR A 32 2.44 3.60 6.15
C THR A 32 1.05 4.05 5.73
N ILE A 33 0.72 5.31 6.00
CA ILE A 33 -0.52 5.96 5.54
C ILE A 33 -0.15 6.93 4.43
N LYS A 34 -0.70 6.75 3.23
CA LYS A 34 -0.52 7.64 2.08
C LYS A 34 -1.82 8.39 1.83
N MET A 35 -1.74 9.70 1.66
CA MET A 35 -2.88 10.60 1.73
C MET A 35 -2.82 11.59 0.58
N GLU A 36 -3.96 11.75 -0.11
CA GLU A 36 -4.20 12.86 -1.02
C GLU A 36 -4.58 14.11 -0.21
N LEU A 37 -3.96 15.24 -0.53
CA LEU A 37 -4.34 16.55 -0.01
C LEU A 37 -5.13 17.30 -1.07
N PHE A 38 -6.31 17.79 -0.71
CA PHE A 38 -7.25 18.47 -1.59
C PHE A 38 -6.84 19.93 -1.82
N ALA A 39 -5.67 20.14 -2.43
CA ALA A 39 -5.16 21.48 -2.75
C ALA A 39 -6.05 22.20 -3.78
N ASP A 40 -6.82 21.46 -4.57
CA ASP A 40 -7.83 21.98 -5.49
C ASP A 40 -8.99 22.72 -4.79
N VAL A 41 -9.34 22.33 -3.56
CA VAL A 41 -10.45 22.93 -2.77
C VAL A 41 -9.96 23.71 -1.55
N CYS A 42 -8.95 23.18 -0.86
CA CYS A 42 -8.40 23.73 0.38
C CYS A 42 -6.88 23.99 0.27
N PRO A 43 -6.42 24.86 -0.66
CA PRO A 43 -4.99 25.06 -0.93
C PRO A 43 -4.18 25.52 0.29
N LYS A 44 -4.72 26.41 1.14
CA LYS A 44 -3.98 26.88 2.32
C LYS A 44 -3.85 25.80 3.38
N THR A 45 -4.92 25.04 3.58
CA THR A 45 -4.98 23.95 4.55
C THR A 45 -4.10 22.78 4.13
N ALA A 46 -4.16 22.41 2.84
CA ALA A 46 -3.30 21.40 2.23
C ALA A 46 -1.82 21.80 2.33
N GLU A 47 -1.46 23.05 2.01
CA GLU A 47 -0.07 23.51 2.08
C GLU A 47 0.47 23.53 3.51
N ASN A 48 -0.36 23.93 4.49
CA ASN A 48 0.00 23.87 5.91
C ASN A 48 0.33 22.43 6.34
N PHE A 49 -0.51 21.47 5.97
CA PHE A 49 -0.28 20.07 6.30
C PHE A 49 0.94 19.49 5.58
N ARG A 50 1.09 19.80 4.29
CA ARG A 50 2.19 19.34 3.43
C ARG A 50 3.55 19.78 3.97
N GLN A 51 3.70 21.07 4.32
CA GLN A 51 4.96 21.58 4.86
C GLN A 51 5.36 20.95 6.20
N PHE A 52 4.39 20.62 7.06
CA PHE A 52 4.66 19.87 8.28
C PHE A 52 5.01 18.40 8.00
N CYS A 53 4.49 17.80 6.92
CA CYS A 53 4.93 16.48 6.48
C CYS A 53 6.38 16.51 5.95
N THR A 54 6.74 17.49 5.11
CA THR A 54 8.06 17.55 4.46
C THR A 54 9.16 18.15 5.33
N GLY A 55 8.80 18.94 6.34
CA GLY A 55 9.76 19.69 7.16
C GLY A 55 10.32 20.91 6.45
N GLU A 56 9.67 21.40 5.40
CA GLU A 56 10.03 22.66 4.73
C GLU A 56 9.81 23.87 5.64
N TYR A 57 8.78 23.81 6.49
CA TYR A 57 8.55 24.84 7.49
C TYR A 57 9.64 24.80 8.56
N ARG A 58 10.23 25.97 8.82
CA ARG A 58 11.32 26.13 9.79
C ARG A 58 10.95 27.16 10.84
N ARG A 59 11.20 26.81 12.10
CA ARG A 59 11.13 27.76 13.22
C ARG A 59 12.55 27.94 13.76
N ASP A 60 13.00 29.19 13.79
CA ASP A 60 14.37 29.54 14.21
C ASP A 60 15.46 28.75 13.44
N GLY A 61 15.21 28.50 12.15
CA GLY A 61 16.11 27.76 11.25
C GLY A 61 16.03 26.24 11.34
N VAL A 62 15.30 25.70 12.32
CA VAL A 62 15.14 24.26 12.55
C VAL A 62 13.85 23.76 11.87
N PRO A 63 13.90 22.66 11.09
CA PRO A 63 12.70 22.02 10.56
C PRO A 63 11.74 21.61 11.67
N VAL A 64 10.47 22.00 11.54
CA VAL A 64 9.41 21.63 12.49
C VAL A 64 8.26 21.00 11.71
N GLY A 65 7.73 19.88 12.21
CA GLY A 65 6.69 19.15 11.52
C GLY A 65 6.27 17.88 12.23
N TYR A 66 5.65 16.97 11.49
CA TYR A 66 5.00 15.78 12.04
C TYR A 66 5.95 14.64 12.39
N LYS A 67 7.21 14.68 11.94
CA LYS A 67 8.19 13.66 12.31
C LYS A 67 8.39 13.65 13.83
N ASN A 68 8.24 12.47 14.42
CA ASN A 68 8.21 12.19 15.86
C ASN A 68 6.98 12.72 16.62
N ALA A 69 6.00 13.31 15.93
CA ALA A 69 4.72 13.66 16.54
C ALA A 69 3.90 12.40 16.85
N GLN A 70 2.98 12.51 17.80
CA GLN A 70 2.18 11.39 18.28
C GLN A 70 0.69 11.58 18.00
N PHE A 71 -0.04 10.47 17.96
CA PHE A 71 -1.50 10.50 18.06
C PHE A 71 -1.88 10.52 19.54
N HIS A 72 -2.34 11.68 20.02
CA HIS A 72 -2.65 11.91 21.43
C HIS A 72 -4.09 11.53 21.81
N ARG A 73 -4.96 11.27 20.83
CA ARG A 73 -6.36 10.90 21.06
C ARG A 73 -6.86 9.93 19.99
N VAL A 74 -7.37 8.77 20.41
CA VAL A 74 -7.87 7.71 19.52
C VAL A 74 -9.23 7.25 20.02
N ILE A 75 -10.27 7.36 19.20
CA ILE A 75 -11.62 6.94 19.56
C ILE A 75 -12.11 5.95 18.51
N GLN A 76 -12.34 4.71 18.95
CA GLN A 76 -12.87 3.64 18.12
C GLN A 76 -14.23 4.02 17.53
N ASP A 77 -14.45 3.64 16.27
CA ASP A 77 -15.62 3.95 15.45
C ASP A 77 -15.86 5.46 15.26
N PHE A 78 -14.84 6.27 15.48
CA PHE A 78 -14.92 7.72 15.30
C PHE A 78 -13.72 8.27 14.55
N MET A 79 -12.58 8.50 15.22
CA MET A 79 -11.41 9.13 14.61
C MET A 79 -10.11 8.89 15.39
N ILE A 80 -9.00 9.05 14.70
CA ILE A 80 -7.65 9.14 15.28
C ILE A 80 -7.10 10.55 15.09
N GLN A 81 -6.68 11.19 16.17
CA GLN A 81 -6.21 12.59 16.17
C GLN A 81 -4.75 12.67 16.62
N GLY A 82 -3.97 13.46 15.88
CA GLY A 82 -2.55 13.69 16.12
C GLY A 82 -2.09 15.06 15.62
N GLY A 83 -0.78 15.18 15.39
CA GLY A 83 -0.18 16.38 14.79
C GLY A 83 0.19 17.49 15.77
N ASP A 84 -0.01 17.30 17.08
CA ASP A 84 0.53 18.22 18.08
C ASP A 84 2.02 17.94 18.33
N PHE A 85 2.89 18.46 17.45
CA PHE A 85 4.35 18.43 17.65
C PHE A 85 4.86 19.56 18.56
N VAL A 86 3.99 20.44 19.06
CA VAL A 86 4.38 21.58 19.90
C VAL A 86 4.44 21.12 21.36
N ASN A 87 3.37 20.49 21.84
CA ASN A 87 3.24 20.03 23.23
C ASN A 87 3.10 18.51 23.34
N GLY A 88 2.64 17.82 22.30
CA GLY A 88 2.49 16.36 22.29
C GLY A 88 1.34 15.83 23.16
N ASP A 89 0.46 16.70 23.64
CA ASP A 89 -0.63 16.37 24.56
C ASP A 89 -2.02 16.79 24.07
N GLY A 90 -2.08 17.42 22.89
CA GLY A 90 -3.30 17.92 22.26
C GLY A 90 -3.61 19.38 22.55
N THR A 91 -2.75 20.09 23.28
CA THR A 91 -2.92 21.53 23.56
C THR A 91 -2.16 22.44 22.60
N GLY A 92 -1.16 21.91 21.90
CA GLY A 92 -0.33 22.69 21.01
C GLY A 92 -1.03 23.07 19.71
N MET A 93 -0.88 24.32 19.29
CA MET A 93 -1.51 24.85 18.08
C MET A 93 -0.57 25.84 17.41
N THR A 94 -0.19 25.54 16.17
CA THR A 94 0.62 26.41 15.32
C THR A 94 0.32 26.11 13.86
N SER A 95 0.65 27.00 12.95
CA SER A 95 0.50 26.82 11.51
C SER A 95 1.69 27.45 10.79
N ILE A 96 1.86 27.15 9.51
CA ILE A 96 2.87 27.83 8.70
C ILE A 96 2.57 29.33 8.50
N TYR A 97 1.36 29.77 8.85
CA TYR A 97 0.88 31.14 8.75
C TYR A 97 0.90 31.89 10.09
N GLY A 98 1.45 31.29 11.16
CA GLY A 98 1.48 31.86 12.51
C GLY A 98 0.83 30.94 13.55
N SER A 99 0.03 31.49 14.46
CA SER A 99 -0.60 30.69 15.52
C SER A 99 -1.77 29.85 15.01
N LYS A 100 -2.65 30.42 14.19
CA LYS A 100 -3.87 29.79 13.67
C LYS A 100 -4.25 30.37 12.30
N PHE A 101 -5.11 29.66 11.56
CA PHE A 101 -5.71 30.15 10.31
C PHE A 101 -7.20 29.80 10.20
N ARG A 102 -7.90 30.51 9.32
CA ARG A 102 -9.36 30.42 9.13
C ARG A 102 -9.80 29.12 8.45
N ASP A 103 -11.09 28.80 8.58
CA ASP A 103 -11.69 27.71 7.83
C ASP A 103 -11.77 28.08 6.34
N GLU A 104 -11.36 27.17 5.46
CA GLU A 104 -11.17 27.47 4.04
C GLU A 104 -12.39 27.09 3.19
N SER A 105 -12.84 25.84 3.29
CA SER A 105 -14.02 25.34 2.59
C SER A 105 -14.75 24.28 3.42
N PHE A 106 -16.08 24.22 3.24
CA PHE A 106 -16.97 23.19 3.80
C PHE A 106 -17.77 22.49 2.69
N GLU A 107 -17.23 22.46 1.47
CA GLU A 107 -17.84 21.76 0.33
C GLU A 107 -17.78 20.23 0.47
N LEU A 108 -16.77 19.73 1.19
CA LEU A 108 -16.51 18.31 1.37
C LEU A 108 -16.97 17.84 2.76
N ASP A 109 -17.61 16.68 2.79
CA ASP A 109 -18.25 16.11 3.98
C ASP A 109 -17.49 14.88 4.51
N HIS A 110 -17.69 14.55 5.79
CA HIS A 110 -17.10 13.40 6.47
C HIS A 110 -17.88 12.10 6.18
N SER A 111 -18.07 11.82 4.90
CA SER A 111 -19.00 10.80 4.41
C SER A 111 -18.54 9.36 4.61
N GLU A 112 -17.24 9.12 4.83
CA GLU A 112 -16.65 7.78 4.92
C GLU A 112 -15.41 7.73 5.86
N PRO A 113 -14.91 6.53 6.20
CA PRO A 113 -13.61 6.37 6.86
C PRO A 113 -12.45 6.80 5.96
N GLY A 114 -11.37 7.29 6.56
CA GLY A 114 -10.15 7.70 5.85
C GLY A 114 -10.18 9.15 5.39
N ILE A 115 -11.14 9.97 5.82
CA ILE A 115 -11.17 11.40 5.51
C ILE A 115 -10.23 12.15 6.47
N LEU A 116 -9.38 13.02 5.91
CA LEU A 116 -8.52 13.92 6.67
C LEU A 116 -9.24 15.24 6.93
N SER A 117 -9.21 15.68 8.19
CA SER A 117 -9.88 16.91 8.59
C SER A 117 -9.12 17.64 9.69
N MET A 118 -9.15 18.97 9.66
CA MET A 118 -8.40 19.80 10.62
C MET A 118 -9.08 19.80 11.99
N ALA A 119 -8.29 19.50 13.02
CA ALA A 119 -8.74 19.69 14.39
C ALA A 119 -8.60 21.16 14.76
N ASN A 120 -9.69 21.76 15.25
CA ASN A 120 -9.75 23.16 15.66
C ASN A 120 -10.32 23.27 17.08
N ALA A 121 -10.19 24.46 17.68
CA ALA A 121 -10.72 24.80 19.00
C ALA A 121 -11.94 25.73 18.88
N GLY A 122 -12.75 25.54 17.83
CA GLY A 122 -13.83 26.43 17.41
C GLY A 122 -13.63 26.96 15.98
N PRO A 123 -14.63 27.67 15.44
CA PRO A 123 -14.56 28.23 14.09
C PRO A 123 -13.30 29.06 13.88
N ASP A 124 -12.69 28.96 12.69
CA ASP A 124 -11.52 29.74 12.27
C ASP A 124 -10.25 29.56 13.13
N THR A 125 -10.07 28.36 13.72
CA THR A 125 -8.91 28.09 14.59
C THR A 125 -8.10 26.87 14.17
N ASN A 126 -7.92 26.68 12.86
CA ASN A 126 -7.08 25.61 12.33
C ASN A 126 -5.60 25.85 12.68
N GLY A 127 -4.86 24.76 12.90
CA GLY A 127 -3.46 24.78 13.29
C GLY A 127 -2.69 23.59 12.72
N CYS A 128 -1.96 22.88 13.58
CA CYS A 128 -1.14 21.73 13.18
C CYS A 128 -1.83 20.40 13.47
N GLN A 129 -2.85 20.39 14.32
CA GLN A 129 -3.55 19.17 14.68
C GLN A 129 -4.55 18.77 13.59
N PHE A 130 -4.64 17.47 13.35
CA PHE A 130 -5.54 16.87 12.37
C PHE A 130 -6.12 15.59 12.93
N PHE A 131 -7.19 15.10 12.31
CA PHE A 131 -7.70 13.77 12.55
C PHE A 131 -8.03 13.05 11.24
N ILE A 132 -8.00 11.72 11.32
CA ILE A 132 -8.44 10.82 10.26
C ILE A 132 -9.70 10.11 10.76
N THR A 133 -10.78 10.16 9.98
CA THR A 133 -12.03 9.48 10.33
C THR A 133 -11.88 7.96 10.26
N CYS A 134 -12.50 7.24 11.20
CA CYS A 134 -12.61 5.78 11.17
C CYS A 134 -14.03 5.32 10.85
N ALA A 135 -15.00 6.23 10.87
CA ALA A 135 -16.38 6.00 10.47
C ALA A 135 -16.94 7.25 9.77
N LYS A 136 -18.13 7.14 9.20
CA LYS A 136 -18.90 8.28 8.71
C LYS A 136 -19.24 9.22 9.87
N CYS A 137 -18.96 10.52 9.72
CA CYS A 137 -19.02 11.50 10.80
C CYS A 137 -19.76 12.79 10.40
N ASP A 138 -20.95 12.68 9.80
CA ASP A 138 -21.73 13.82 9.28
C ASP A 138 -21.96 14.96 10.30
N PHE A 139 -21.91 14.66 11.60
CA PHE A 139 -22.07 15.66 12.67
C PHE A 139 -20.89 16.64 12.78
N LEU A 140 -19.77 16.37 12.10
CA LEU A 140 -18.60 17.23 11.98
C LEU A 140 -18.66 18.15 10.76
N ASP A 141 -19.59 17.90 9.83
CA ASP A 141 -19.73 18.70 8.61
C ASP A 141 -20.00 20.16 8.96
N LYS A 142 -19.38 21.06 8.18
CA LYS A 142 -19.44 22.52 8.37
C LYS A 142 -18.85 23.04 9.69
N LYS A 143 -18.19 22.18 10.47
CA LYS A 143 -17.47 22.55 11.71
C LYS A 143 -15.96 22.30 11.60
N HIS A 144 -15.58 21.31 10.81
CA HIS A 144 -14.19 20.94 10.56
C HIS A 144 -13.93 20.90 9.06
N VAL A 145 -12.80 21.48 8.64
CA VAL A 145 -12.40 21.55 7.24
C VAL A 145 -11.85 20.19 6.81
N VAL A 146 -12.53 19.54 5.88
CA VAL A 146 -12.00 18.38 5.15
C VAL A 146 -10.97 18.87 4.14
N PHE A 147 -9.75 18.31 4.20
CA PHE A 147 -8.64 18.77 3.36
C PHE A 147 -7.87 17.62 2.68
N GLY A 148 -8.34 16.38 2.82
CA GLY A 148 -7.71 15.24 2.17
C GLY A 148 -8.42 13.92 2.45
N ARG A 149 -7.85 12.85 1.90
CA ARG A 149 -8.27 11.46 2.19
C ARG A 149 -7.09 10.50 2.13
N VAL A 150 -7.23 9.37 2.80
CA VAL A 150 -6.32 8.23 2.71
C VAL A 150 -6.52 7.55 1.36
N LEU A 151 -5.44 7.44 0.59
CA LEU A 151 -5.39 6.64 -0.65
C LEU A 151 -4.98 5.20 -0.34
N ASP A 152 -4.01 5.03 0.56
CA ASP A 152 -3.44 3.75 0.95
C ASP A 152 -3.07 3.79 2.44
N GLY A 153 -3.12 2.65 3.13
CA GLY A 153 -2.85 2.56 4.56
C GLY A 153 -4.06 2.72 5.48
N LEU A 154 -5.29 2.56 4.97
CA LEU A 154 -6.50 2.52 5.81
C LEU A 154 -6.43 1.38 6.85
N LEU A 155 -5.72 0.29 6.55
CA LEU A 155 -5.44 -0.79 7.48
C LEU A 155 -4.57 -0.33 8.66
N THR A 156 -3.60 0.54 8.41
CA THR A 156 -2.79 1.17 9.46
C THR A 156 -3.64 2.09 10.33
N VAL A 157 -4.56 2.86 9.74
CA VAL A 157 -5.56 3.65 10.49
C VAL A 157 -6.38 2.73 11.42
N ARG A 158 -6.86 1.59 10.93
CA ARG A 158 -7.58 0.60 11.76
C ARG A 158 -6.73 -0.02 12.86
N LYS A 159 -5.45 -0.30 12.61
CA LYS A 159 -4.52 -0.77 13.65
C LYS A 159 -4.38 0.27 14.76
N ILE A 160 -4.24 1.54 14.40
CA ILE A 160 -4.16 2.66 15.36
C ILE A 160 -5.47 2.78 16.14
N GLU A 161 -6.61 2.75 15.46
CA GLU A 161 -7.94 2.84 16.08
C GLU A 161 -8.18 1.78 17.17
N ASN A 162 -7.68 0.56 16.97
CA ASN A 162 -7.89 -0.57 17.87
C ASN A 162 -6.87 -0.67 19.01
N VAL A 163 -5.96 0.31 19.16
CA VAL A 163 -5.01 0.28 20.27
C VAL A 163 -5.71 0.57 21.60
N PRO A 164 -5.31 -0.08 22.70
CA PRO A 164 -5.89 0.19 24.01
C PRO A 164 -5.71 1.65 24.40
N THR A 165 -6.80 2.32 24.78
CA THR A 165 -6.78 3.71 25.24
C THR A 165 -7.01 3.83 26.75
N GLY A 166 -6.49 4.91 27.33
CA GLY A 166 -6.63 5.27 28.74
C GLY A 166 -7.53 6.49 28.92
N GLN A 167 -7.25 7.27 29.96
CA GLN A 167 -7.99 8.52 30.22
C GLN A 167 -7.92 9.46 29.02
N ASN A 168 -9.01 10.19 28.78
CA ASN A 168 -9.18 11.11 27.65
C ASN A 168 -8.97 10.48 26.27
N ASN A 169 -9.12 9.15 26.16
CA ASN A 169 -8.89 8.39 24.94
C ASN A 169 -7.45 8.44 24.43
N LYS A 170 -6.48 8.70 25.32
CA LYS A 170 -5.06 8.68 24.97
C LYS A 170 -4.59 7.23 24.80
N PRO A 171 -3.87 6.88 23.71
CA PRO A 171 -3.28 5.56 23.56
C PRO A 171 -2.37 5.17 24.72
N LYS A 172 -2.50 3.94 25.24
CA LYS A 172 -1.63 3.40 26.31
C LYS A 172 -0.21 3.11 25.81
N ILE A 173 -0.11 2.73 24.54
CA ILE A 173 1.16 2.58 23.83
C ILE A 173 1.34 3.79 22.91
N PRO A 174 2.53 4.42 22.86
CA PRO A 174 2.76 5.58 22.00
C PRO A 174 2.55 5.22 20.53
N ILE A 175 1.75 6.00 19.82
CA ILE A 175 1.57 5.91 18.37
C ILE A 175 2.29 7.09 17.75
N VAL A 176 3.38 6.83 17.04
CA VAL A 176 4.35 7.85 16.62
C VAL A 176 4.56 7.81 15.12
N ILE A 177 4.61 9.00 14.51
CA ILE A 177 5.01 9.19 13.12
C ILE A 177 6.54 9.15 13.06
N THR A 178 7.15 8.08 12.56
CA THR A 178 8.61 7.95 12.52
C THR A 178 9.24 8.62 11.33
N GLN A 179 8.54 8.64 10.20
CA GLN A 179 8.91 9.37 9.00
C GLN A 179 7.65 9.91 8.35
N CYS A 180 7.77 11.06 7.69
CA CYS A 180 6.72 11.64 6.89
C CYS A 180 7.34 12.49 5.78
N GLY A 181 6.57 12.73 4.73
CA GLY A 181 7.03 13.51 3.60
C GLY A 181 5.97 13.61 2.51
N GLN A 182 6.39 14.13 1.36
CA GLN A 182 5.58 14.19 0.16
C GLN A 182 6.10 13.16 -0.85
N LEU A 183 5.18 12.41 -1.45
CA LEU A 183 5.47 11.64 -2.65
C LEU A 183 5.48 12.60 -3.84
N SER A 184 6.59 12.61 -4.57
CA SER A 184 6.72 13.35 -5.83
C SER A 184 6.85 12.34 -6.95
N CYS A 185 6.25 12.65 -8.10
CA CYS A 185 6.67 12.01 -9.33
C CYS A 185 8.16 12.28 -9.49
N VAL A 186 8.95 11.23 -9.65
CA VAL A 186 10.34 11.39 -10.09
C VAL A 186 10.30 11.66 -11.58
N HIS A 187 9.78 12.83 -11.99
CA HIS A 187 10.18 13.37 -13.28
C HIS A 187 11.64 13.77 -13.11
N ALA A 188 12.55 12.97 -13.65
CA ALA A 188 13.90 13.40 -13.89
C ALA A 188 13.83 14.80 -14.52
N VAL A 189 14.38 15.80 -13.84
CA VAL A 189 14.59 17.13 -14.40
C VAL A 189 15.64 16.98 -15.50
N ASN A 190 15.22 16.51 -16.67
CA ASN A 190 16.06 16.46 -17.86
C ASN A 190 15.92 17.80 -18.56
N THR A 191 16.83 18.70 -18.21
CA THR A 191 17.17 19.82 -19.07
C THR A 191 17.87 19.25 -20.32
N TRP A 192 17.16 19.34 -21.44
CA TRP A 192 17.64 19.44 -22.83
C TRP A 192 17.99 18.16 -23.63
N ALA A 193 17.53 18.24 -24.88
CA ALA A 193 18.03 17.66 -26.12
C ALA A 193 17.64 16.21 -26.49
N GLU A 194 16.79 16.18 -27.52
CA GLU A 194 16.65 15.19 -28.58
C GLU A 194 17.79 14.16 -28.69
N THR A 195 17.43 12.88 -28.61
CA THR A 195 17.76 11.77 -29.53
C THR A 195 17.98 10.46 -28.77
N SER A 196 17.30 9.44 -29.30
CA SER A 196 17.56 8.01 -29.13
C SER A 196 16.92 7.31 -27.92
N GLN A 197 16.15 6.28 -28.27
CA GLN A 197 15.49 5.29 -27.42
C GLN A 197 16.36 4.89 -26.22
N ILE A 198 15.94 5.26 -25.02
CA ILE A 198 16.41 4.66 -23.78
C ILE A 198 15.19 4.03 -23.13
N LEU A 199 15.25 2.70 -23.06
CA LEU A 199 14.32 1.79 -22.42
C LEU A 199 14.00 2.28 -20.99
N LEU A 200 12.78 2.79 -20.78
CA LEU A 200 12.27 3.15 -19.46
C LEU A 200 12.18 1.87 -18.62
N ILE A 201 13.09 1.70 -17.66
CA ILE A 201 13.02 0.61 -16.68
C ILE A 201 11.91 0.99 -15.70
N VAL A 202 10.72 0.49 -15.96
CA VAL A 202 9.56 0.60 -15.07
C VAL A 202 9.86 -0.22 -13.81
N HIS A 203 9.92 0.43 -12.65
CA HIS A 203 9.96 -0.25 -11.35
C HIS A 203 8.55 -0.73 -11.00
N GLU A 204 8.39 -2.00 -10.64
CA GLU A 204 7.12 -2.62 -10.21
C GLU A 204 7.28 -3.04 -8.74
N MET A 205 6.38 -2.58 -7.86
CA MET A 205 6.34 -3.00 -6.45
C MET A 205 5.34 -4.14 -6.28
N GLU A 206 5.80 -5.25 -5.71
CA GLU A 206 4.98 -6.46 -5.54
C GLU A 206 4.84 -6.83 -4.07
N PHE A 207 3.59 -6.85 -3.57
CA PHE A 207 3.28 -7.25 -2.20
C PHE A 207 3.04 -8.76 -2.12
N ILE A 208 3.86 -9.44 -1.31
CA ILE A 208 3.75 -10.88 -1.06
C ILE A 208 3.47 -11.13 0.42
N VAL A 209 2.55 -12.04 0.69
CA VAL A 209 2.29 -12.53 2.04
C VAL A 209 2.71 -13.99 2.22
N LEU A 210 3.28 -14.31 3.39
CA LEU A 210 3.62 -15.68 3.79
C LEU A 210 2.59 -16.20 4.80
N LEU A 211 1.91 -17.29 4.45
CA LEU A 211 0.90 -17.97 5.27
C LEU A 211 1.35 -19.38 5.61
N GLY A 212 0.89 -19.93 6.73
CA GLY A 212 1.46 -21.16 7.26
C GLY A 212 1.17 -21.30 8.76
N GLU A 213 1.11 -22.53 9.26
CA GLU A 213 0.85 -22.78 10.68
C GLU A 213 2.05 -22.31 11.53
N GLY A 214 1.88 -22.24 12.85
CA GLY A 214 3.00 -21.97 13.75
C GLY A 214 4.18 -22.91 13.46
N ALA A 215 5.40 -22.37 13.44
CA ALA A 215 6.65 -23.14 13.33
C ALA A 215 6.86 -23.97 12.04
N VAL A 216 6.08 -23.75 10.97
CA VAL A 216 6.33 -24.38 9.65
C VAL A 216 7.57 -23.81 8.94
N GLY A 217 8.09 -22.67 9.41
CA GLY A 217 9.34 -22.07 8.93
C GLY A 217 9.19 -20.87 7.98
N LYS A 218 8.04 -20.18 7.98
CA LYS A 218 7.79 -18.96 7.20
C LYS A 218 8.90 -17.91 7.32
N THR A 219 9.16 -17.46 8.55
CA THR A 219 10.24 -16.49 8.86
C THR A 219 11.60 -16.99 8.39
N SER A 220 11.89 -18.29 8.56
CA SER A 220 13.17 -18.87 8.14
C SER A 220 13.33 -18.87 6.62
N VAL A 221 12.27 -19.19 5.88
CA VAL A 221 12.24 -19.12 4.42
C VAL A 221 12.44 -17.67 3.94
N MET A 222 11.75 -16.71 4.57
CA MET A 222 11.87 -15.29 4.28
C MET A 222 13.30 -14.76 4.52
N VAL A 223 13.84 -14.96 5.73
CA VAL A 223 15.18 -14.50 6.10
C VAL A 223 16.24 -15.21 5.25
N ARG A 224 16.04 -16.49 4.90
CA ARG A 224 16.93 -17.19 3.98
C ARG A 224 16.93 -16.53 2.60
N TYR A 225 15.76 -16.17 2.07
CA TYR A 225 15.66 -15.54 0.77
C TYR A 225 16.26 -14.13 0.75
N VAL A 226 15.97 -13.30 1.75
CA VAL A 226 16.37 -11.88 1.79
C VAL A 226 17.82 -11.72 2.23
N GLU A 227 18.22 -12.38 3.32
CA GLU A 227 19.52 -12.15 3.96
C GLU A 227 20.53 -13.29 3.75
N ASN A 228 20.11 -14.40 3.13
CA ASN A 228 20.89 -15.63 3.05
C ASN A 228 21.38 -16.14 4.42
N LYS A 229 20.55 -15.98 5.46
CA LYS A 229 20.83 -16.46 6.82
C LYS A 229 19.83 -17.51 7.27
N PHE A 230 20.24 -18.34 8.23
CA PHE A 230 19.36 -19.26 8.95
C PHE A 230 19.80 -19.33 10.40
N SER A 231 18.83 -19.32 11.31
CA SER A 231 19.05 -19.50 12.75
C SER A 231 18.44 -20.82 13.19
N THR A 232 19.20 -21.59 13.97
CA THR A 232 18.72 -22.80 14.65
C THR A 232 17.95 -22.47 15.94
N GLN A 233 18.01 -21.22 16.41
CA GLN A 233 17.24 -20.78 17.55
C GLN A 233 15.79 -20.54 17.12
N HIS A 234 14.92 -21.48 17.45
CA HIS A 234 13.49 -21.38 17.25
C HIS A 234 12.88 -20.38 18.23
N VAL A 235 12.98 -19.09 17.92
CA VAL A 235 12.21 -18.05 18.59
C VAL A 235 10.89 -17.93 17.85
N SER A 236 9.77 -18.13 18.53
CA SER A 236 8.45 -17.87 17.96
C SER A 236 8.38 -16.41 17.52
N THR A 237 8.03 -16.18 16.25
CA THR A 237 7.89 -14.83 15.74
C THR A 237 6.70 -14.16 16.44
N LEU A 238 6.96 -13.14 17.24
CA LEU A 238 5.97 -12.50 18.11
C LEU A 238 5.13 -11.44 17.38
N GLN A 239 5.61 -10.93 16.24
CA GLN A 239 5.02 -9.84 15.47
C GLN A 239 5.23 -10.06 13.98
N ALA A 240 4.30 -9.57 13.14
CA ALA A 240 4.46 -9.62 11.70
C ALA A 240 5.76 -8.89 11.31
N SER A 241 6.62 -9.57 10.54
CA SER A 241 7.89 -9.00 10.09
C SER A 241 7.80 -8.63 8.61
N PHE A 242 8.37 -7.48 8.28
CA PHE A 242 8.35 -6.90 6.94
C PHE A 242 9.79 -6.77 6.44
N LEU A 243 10.08 -7.37 5.28
CA LEU A 243 11.37 -7.25 4.61
C LEU A 243 11.18 -6.96 3.13
N SER A 244 11.96 -6.01 2.61
CA SER A 244 11.96 -5.66 1.19
C SER A 244 13.21 -6.17 0.49
N LYS A 245 13.08 -6.64 -0.76
CA LYS A 245 14.20 -7.06 -1.61
C LYS A 245 14.05 -6.53 -3.04
N LYS A 246 15.08 -5.87 -3.54
CA LYS A 246 15.14 -5.45 -4.95
C LYS A 246 15.66 -6.59 -5.84
N LEU A 247 14.97 -6.85 -6.94
CA LEU A 247 15.28 -7.88 -7.91
C LEU A 247 15.40 -7.27 -9.29
N TYR A 248 16.21 -7.89 -10.16
CA TYR A 248 16.31 -7.53 -11.56
C TYR A 248 15.94 -8.76 -12.40
N VAL A 249 14.77 -8.73 -13.04
CA VAL A 249 14.18 -9.86 -13.77
C VAL A 249 13.75 -9.36 -15.15
N ASP A 250 14.23 -10.02 -16.21
CA ASP A 250 13.89 -9.73 -17.62
C ASP A 250 14.01 -8.24 -18.01
N GLY A 251 15.03 -7.56 -17.47
CA GLY A 251 15.29 -6.15 -17.75
C GLY A 251 14.50 -5.16 -16.89
N LYS A 252 13.55 -5.65 -16.08
CA LYS A 252 12.77 -4.85 -15.12
C LYS A 252 13.37 -4.94 -13.71
N THR A 253 13.25 -3.86 -12.96
CA THR A 253 13.56 -3.88 -11.52
C THR A 253 12.26 -4.08 -10.75
N VAL A 254 12.19 -5.11 -9.93
CA VAL A 254 11.04 -5.41 -9.07
C VAL A 254 11.44 -5.19 -7.62
N ASP A 255 10.69 -4.35 -6.91
CA ASP A 255 10.84 -4.17 -5.47
C ASP A 255 9.82 -5.10 -4.79
N LEU A 256 10.33 -6.12 -4.09
CA LEU A 256 9.52 -7.16 -3.49
C LEU A 256 9.32 -6.89 -2.00
N ASP A 257 8.07 -6.68 -1.59
CA ASP A 257 7.69 -6.41 -0.21
C ASP A 257 7.08 -7.67 0.42
N ILE A 258 7.82 -8.30 1.33
CA ILE A 258 7.46 -9.61 1.90
C ILE A 258 6.96 -9.44 3.33
N TRP A 259 5.73 -9.88 3.57
CA TRP A 259 5.05 -9.88 4.86
C TRP A 259 5.00 -11.29 5.47
N ASP A 260 5.66 -11.50 6.60
CA ASP A 260 5.59 -12.73 7.37
C ASP A 260 4.53 -12.62 8.49
N THR A 261 3.43 -13.37 8.38
CA THR A 261 2.35 -13.36 9.37
C THR A 261 2.70 -14.29 10.54
N ALA A 262 3.51 -13.76 11.44
CA ALA A 262 3.97 -14.41 12.65
C ALA A 262 2.87 -14.58 13.72
N GLY A 263 2.51 -15.82 14.09
CA GLY A 263 1.76 -16.14 15.31
C GLY A 263 0.31 -15.63 15.37
N GLN A 264 -0.16 -14.96 14.32
CA GLN A 264 -1.49 -14.37 14.23
C GLN A 264 -2.52 -15.29 13.59
N GLU A 265 -2.12 -16.50 13.18
CA GLU A 265 -3.05 -17.59 12.81
C GLU A 265 -4.03 -17.94 13.95
N LYS A 266 -3.68 -17.62 15.21
CA LYS A 266 -4.57 -17.75 16.38
C LYS A 266 -5.64 -16.65 16.46
N PHE A 267 -5.47 -15.56 15.71
CA PHE A 267 -6.37 -14.42 15.65
C PHE A 267 -6.99 -14.35 14.24
N HIS A 268 -7.90 -15.28 13.93
CA HIS A 268 -8.67 -15.31 12.67
C HIS A 268 -9.31 -13.96 12.28
N ALA A 269 -9.55 -13.07 13.26
CA ALA A 269 -10.11 -11.75 13.02
C ALA A 269 -9.16 -10.77 12.29
N LEU A 270 -7.84 -11.01 12.31
CA LEU A 270 -6.85 -10.13 11.68
C LEU A 270 -6.35 -10.63 10.31
N GLY A 271 -6.62 -11.89 9.93
CA GLY A 271 -6.26 -12.46 8.63
C GLY A 271 -6.69 -11.62 7.43
N PRO A 272 -7.97 -11.21 7.33
CA PRO A 272 -8.50 -10.29 6.32
C PRO A 272 -7.74 -8.97 6.11
N ILE A 273 -7.03 -8.50 7.14
CA ILE A 273 -6.35 -7.20 7.16
C ILE A 273 -4.94 -7.32 6.54
N TYR A 274 -4.31 -8.50 6.55
CA TYR A 274 -2.95 -8.69 6.03
C TYR A 274 -2.87 -9.15 4.57
N TYR A 275 -3.95 -9.72 4.02
CA TYR A 275 -3.97 -10.25 2.65
C TYR A 275 -4.57 -9.25 1.63
N ARG A 276 -5.26 -8.20 2.13
CA ARG A 276 -5.90 -7.20 1.28
C ARG A 276 -4.81 -6.43 0.51
N SER A 277 -4.88 -6.50 -0.82
CA SER A 277 -3.89 -5.95 -1.76
C SER A 277 -2.58 -6.75 -1.93
N SER A 278 -2.53 -8.02 -1.50
CA SER A 278 -1.40 -8.91 -1.88
C SER A 278 -1.57 -9.40 -3.32
N HIS A 279 -0.55 -9.19 -4.15
CA HIS A 279 -0.53 -9.70 -5.53
C HIS A 279 -0.16 -11.20 -5.57
N GLY A 280 0.64 -11.64 -4.60
CA GLY A 280 1.04 -13.05 -4.46
C GLY A 280 0.98 -13.56 -3.02
N ALA A 281 0.79 -14.86 -2.86
CA ALA A 281 0.83 -15.52 -1.55
C ALA A 281 1.65 -16.82 -1.60
N LEU A 282 2.54 -16.98 -0.61
CA LEU A 282 3.26 -18.23 -0.36
C LEU A 282 2.61 -18.95 0.83
N LEU A 283 2.02 -20.11 0.58
CA LEU A 283 1.36 -20.94 1.59
C LEU A 283 2.30 -22.08 1.99
N ILE A 284 2.87 -21.97 3.17
CA ILE A 284 3.97 -22.80 3.66
C ILE A 284 3.44 -23.80 4.68
N TYR A 285 3.72 -25.09 4.47
CA TYR A 285 3.50 -26.15 5.45
C TYR A 285 4.81 -26.89 5.74
N ASP A 286 4.82 -27.67 6.82
CA ASP A 286 5.93 -28.55 7.17
C ASP A 286 5.67 -29.96 6.62
N ILE A 287 6.59 -30.50 5.81
CA ILE A 287 6.41 -31.83 5.20
C ILE A 287 6.27 -32.98 6.22
N THR A 288 6.69 -32.74 7.46
CA THR A 288 6.58 -33.70 8.58
C THR A 288 5.29 -33.54 9.37
N ASP A 289 4.45 -32.54 9.07
CA ASP A 289 3.21 -32.25 9.80
C ASP A 289 1.99 -32.16 8.88
N VAL A 290 1.17 -33.22 8.87
CA VAL A 290 -0.08 -33.30 8.10
C VAL A 290 -1.07 -32.21 8.51
N HIS A 291 -1.11 -31.81 9.78
CA HIS A 291 -2.03 -30.77 10.24
C HIS A 291 -1.71 -29.43 9.58
N SER A 292 -0.42 -29.10 9.45
CA SER A 292 0.01 -27.87 8.78
C SER A 292 -0.40 -27.82 7.30
N PHE A 293 -0.48 -28.97 6.62
CA PHE A 293 -0.95 -29.05 5.23
C PHE A 293 -2.47 -28.85 5.12
N GLU A 294 -3.26 -29.44 6.02
CA GLU A 294 -4.71 -29.19 6.08
C GLU A 294 -5.03 -27.71 6.33
N LYS A 295 -4.22 -27.03 7.15
CA LYS A 295 -4.34 -25.58 7.38
C LYS A 295 -4.07 -24.75 6.12
N VAL A 296 -3.13 -25.16 5.28
CA VAL A 296 -2.92 -24.53 3.96
C VAL A 296 -4.19 -24.60 3.13
N LYS A 297 -4.88 -25.74 3.09
CA LYS A 297 -6.15 -25.88 2.34
C LYS A 297 -7.21 -24.89 2.83
N MET A 298 -7.27 -24.64 4.15
CA MET A 298 -8.17 -23.63 4.73
C MET A 298 -7.80 -22.20 4.30
N TRP A 299 -6.52 -21.84 4.32
CA TRP A 299 -6.08 -20.49 3.90
C TRP A 299 -6.28 -20.23 2.41
N VAL A 300 -6.10 -21.24 1.55
CA VAL A 300 -6.43 -21.10 0.12
C VAL A 300 -7.89 -20.69 -0.04
N ASN A 301 -8.81 -21.39 0.63
CA ASN A 301 -10.23 -21.10 0.55
C ASN A 301 -10.56 -19.71 1.08
N GLU A 302 -9.90 -19.29 2.17
CA GLU A 302 -10.05 -17.94 2.73
C GLU A 302 -9.56 -16.86 1.76
N LEU A 303 -8.35 -17.02 1.20
CA LEU A 303 -7.76 -16.09 0.24
C LEU A 303 -8.62 -15.95 -1.01
N LYS A 304 -9.02 -17.07 -1.64
CA LYS A 304 -9.86 -17.05 -2.85
C LYS A 304 -11.21 -16.39 -2.61
N ARG A 305 -11.82 -16.59 -1.43
CA ARG A 305 -13.07 -15.92 -1.06
C ARG A 305 -12.91 -14.41 -0.94
N MET A 306 -11.72 -13.94 -0.55
CA MET A 306 -11.46 -12.52 -0.26
C MET A 306 -10.91 -11.74 -1.46
N LEU A 307 -9.95 -12.32 -2.18
CA LEU A 307 -9.21 -11.68 -3.27
C LEU A 307 -9.66 -12.17 -4.66
N GLY A 308 -10.56 -13.14 -4.73
CA GLY A 308 -10.91 -13.80 -5.98
C GLY A 308 -9.75 -14.61 -6.55
N ASP A 309 -9.78 -14.84 -7.87
CA ASP A 309 -8.74 -15.58 -8.59
C ASP A 309 -7.54 -14.69 -9.03
N GLU A 310 -7.51 -13.42 -8.59
CA GLU A 310 -6.48 -12.45 -8.97
C GLU A 310 -5.14 -12.69 -8.25
N VAL A 311 -5.16 -13.30 -7.07
CA VAL A 311 -3.95 -13.58 -6.29
C VAL A 311 -3.14 -14.73 -6.92
N TYR A 312 -1.83 -14.55 -7.07
CA TYR A 312 -0.94 -15.62 -7.53
C TYR A 312 -0.50 -16.50 -6.36
N LEU A 313 -0.86 -17.78 -6.40
CA LEU A 313 -0.68 -18.70 -5.28
C LEU A 313 0.49 -19.67 -5.52
N ILE A 314 1.32 -19.86 -4.49
CA ILE A 314 2.29 -20.95 -4.46
C ILE A 314 2.18 -21.68 -3.13
N ILE A 315 2.09 -23.01 -3.21
CA ILE A 315 2.19 -23.91 -2.06
C ILE A 315 3.64 -24.35 -1.89
N ILE A 316 4.14 -24.27 -0.66
CA ILE A 316 5.50 -24.63 -0.28
C ILE A 316 5.49 -25.72 0.80
N GLY A 317 6.04 -26.89 0.46
CA GLY A 317 6.40 -27.92 1.45
C GLY A 317 7.79 -27.64 2.01
N ASN A 318 7.88 -27.08 3.21
CA ASN A 318 9.15 -26.70 3.84
C ASN A 318 9.69 -27.79 4.78
N LYS A 319 10.97 -27.66 5.16
CA LYS A 319 11.76 -28.61 5.94
C LYS A 319 12.13 -29.89 5.20
N LEU A 320 12.46 -29.75 3.91
CA LEU A 320 12.95 -30.85 3.08
C LEU A 320 14.21 -31.53 3.65
N ASP A 321 14.95 -30.86 4.54
CA ASP A 321 16.05 -31.48 5.30
C ASP A 321 15.59 -32.65 6.20
N LEU A 322 14.28 -32.75 6.47
CA LEU A 322 13.64 -33.80 7.24
C LEU A 322 12.87 -34.81 6.38
N GLU A 323 13.21 -34.97 5.10
CA GLU A 323 12.54 -35.88 4.16
C GLU A 323 12.28 -37.29 4.71
N ARG A 324 13.22 -37.83 5.50
CA ARG A 324 13.08 -39.16 6.12
C ARG A 324 11.92 -39.28 7.11
N ASN A 325 11.44 -38.14 7.61
CA ASN A 325 10.34 -38.00 8.56
C ASN A 325 9.08 -37.43 7.90
N ARG A 326 9.02 -37.42 6.55
CA ARG A 326 7.87 -36.92 5.80
C ARG A 326 6.60 -37.67 6.21
N ASN A 327 5.57 -36.88 6.51
CA ASN A 327 4.21 -37.39 6.78
C ASN A 327 3.18 -36.87 5.76
N VAL A 328 3.52 -35.85 4.96
CA VAL A 328 2.68 -35.35 3.86
C VAL A 328 3.17 -35.90 2.53
N ASP A 329 2.31 -36.66 1.85
CA ASP A 329 2.64 -37.24 0.54
C ASP A 329 2.85 -36.14 -0.50
N LYS A 330 3.93 -36.28 -1.28
CA LYS A 330 4.31 -35.28 -2.28
C LYS A 330 3.33 -35.22 -3.45
N ASN A 331 2.79 -36.36 -3.86
CA ASN A 331 1.82 -36.39 -4.97
C ASN A 331 0.51 -35.76 -4.53
N GLU A 332 0.05 -36.03 -3.31
CA GLU A 332 -1.14 -35.38 -2.75
C GLU A 332 -1.01 -33.85 -2.78
N ALA A 333 0.11 -33.30 -2.28
CA ALA A 333 0.34 -31.86 -2.25
C ALA A 333 0.43 -31.26 -3.66
N THR A 334 1.06 -31.98 -4.59
CA THR A 334 1.20 -31.56 -6.00
C THR A 334 -0.15 -31.56 -6.71
N GLU A 335 -0.97 -32.61 -6.52
CA GLU A 335 -2.32 -32.71 -7.08
C GLU A 335 -3.24 -31.62 -6.53
N TYR A 336 -3.16 -31.35 -5.22
CA TYR A 336 -3.91 -30.27 -4.61
C TYR A 336 -3.54 -28.90 -5.20
N ALA A 337 -2.24 -28.58 -5.31
CA ALA A 337 -1.79 -27.32 -5.90
C ALA A 337 -2.30 -27.15 -7.34
N ARG A 338 -2.25 -28.22 -8.16
CA ARG A 338 -2.81 -28.20 -9.52
C ARG A 338 -4.31 -27.97 -9.54
N SER A 339 -5.06 -28.55 -8.60
CA SER A 339 -6.52 -28.41 -8.54
C SER A 339 -6.99 -26.97 -8.28
N ILE A 340 -6.13 -26.12 -7.73
CA ILE A 340 -6.44 -24.73 -7.39
C ILE A 340 -5.70 -23.70 -8.27
N ASP A 341 -4.99 -24.16 -9.31
CA ASP A 341 -4.11 -23.34 -10.17
C ASP A 341 -3.00 -22.61 -9.39
N ALA A 342 -2.33 -23.34 -8.49
CA ALA A 342 -1.20 -22.84 -7.71
C ALA A 342 0.12 -23.52 -8.11
N GLY A 343 1.23 -22.78 -8.03
CA GLY A 343 2.57 -23.37 -8.09
C GLY A 343 2.85 -24.26 -6.89
N TYR A 344 3.72 -25.27 -7.04
CA TYR A 344 4.15 -26.14 -5.94
C TYR A 344 5.67 -26.27 -5.90
N PHE A 345 6.26 -26.01 -4.74
CA PHE A 345 7.69 -26.15 -4.49
C PHE A 345 7.96 -26.82 -3.14
N GLU A 346 9.11 -27.49 -3.03
CA GLU A 346 9.61 -27.98 -1.75
C GLU A 346 10.89 -27.25 -1.39
N THR A 347 11.00 -26.84 -0.13
CA THR A 347 12.12 -26.02 0.35
C THR A 347 12.76 -26.58 1.60
N SER A 348 14.06 -26.31 1.75
CA SER A 348 14.74 -26.37 3.03
C SER A 348 15.36 -25.01 3.31
N ALA A 349 14.75 -24.23 4.19
CA ALA A 349 15.35 -22.96 4.65
C ALA A 349 16.72 -23.19 5.32
N LYS A 350 16.89 -24.34 5.99
CA LYS A 350 18.13 -24.73 6.66
C LYS A 350 19.25 -24.98 5.66
N ASP A 351 19.02 -25.87 4.71
CA ASP A 351 20.02 -26.29 3.71
C ASP A 351 20.06 -25.39 2.47
N ASN A 352 19.20 -24.35 2.45
CA ASN A 352 19.03 -23.42 1.34
C ASN A 352 18.65 -24.11 0.01
N ILE A 353 17.71 -25.05 0.08
CA ILE A 353 17.22 -25.79 -1.09
C ILE A 353 15.85 -25.24 -1.48
N GLY A 354 15.63 -24.99 -2.78
CA GLY A 354 14.31 -24.66 -3.33
C GLY A 354 13.80 -23.24 -3.04
N VAL A 355 14.40 -22.52 -2.08
CA VAL A 355 13.92 -21.20 -1.62
C VAL A 355 13.95 -20.18 -2.76
N ILE A 356 15.09 -20.02 -3.42
CA ILE A 356 15.24 -19.05 -4.52
C ILE A 356 14.30 -19.41 -5.69
N GLN A 357 14.20 -20.70 -6.03
CA GLN A 357 13.36 -21.17 -7.11
C GLN A 357 11.88 -20.86 -6.88
N ALA A 358 11.39 -21.01 -5.65
CA ALA A 358 10.00 -20.70 -5.31
C ALA A 358 9.69 -19.20 -5.45
N PHE A 359 10.56 -18.32 -4.94
CA PHE A 359 10.38 -16.87 -5.06
C PHE A 359 10.57 -16.37 -6.50
N ASP A 360 11.54 -16.89 -7.24
CA ASP A 360 11.75 -16.52 -8.64
C ASP A 360 10.55 -16.91 -9.51
N HIS A 361 9.94 -18.08 -9.24
CA HIS A 361 8.71 -18.49 -9.93
C HIS A 361 7.53 -17.58 -9.60
N LEU A 362 7.38 -17.17 -8.33
CA LEU A 362 6.37 -16.21 -7.91
C LEU A 362 6.53 -14.88 -8.66
N VAL A 363 7.74 -14.31 -8.63
CA VAL A 363 8.03 -13.01 -9.23
C VAL A 363 7.78 -13.04 -10.74
N LYS A 364 8.22 -14.10 -11.43
CA LYS A 364 7.95 -14.26 -12.87
C LYS A 364 6.45 -14.34 -13.17
N GLY A 365 5.71 -15.15 -12.40
CA GLY A 365 4.26 -15.27 -12.55
C GLY A 365 3.53 -13.94 -12.35
N LEU A 366 3.96 -13.14 -11.36
CA LEU A 366 3.41 -11.81 -11.12
C LEU A 366 3.67 -10.86 -12.30
N ILE A 367 4.91 -10.82 -12.80
CA ILE A 367 5.29 -9.98 -13.96
C ILE A 367 4.49 -10.40 -15.21
N GLU A 368 4.37 -11.70 -15.48
CA GLU A 368 3.61 -12.22 -16.62
C GLU A 368 2.13 -11.81 -16.55
N ARG A 369 1.52 -11.92 -15.36
CA ARG A 369 0.14 -11.46 -15.13
C ARG A 369 -0.03 -9.96 -15.34
N ALA A 370 0.90 -9.15 -14.83
CA ALA A 370 0.88 -7.70 -15.01
C ALA A 370 1.02 -7.28 -16.48
N ASN A 371 1.79 -8.03 -17.28
CA ASN A 371 1.92 -7.80 -18.72
C ASN A 371 0.63 -8.18 -19.50
N LEU A 372 -0.08 -9.22 -19.08
CA LEU A 372 -1.34 -9.65 -19.71
C LEU A 372 -2.47 -8.65 -19.46
N SER A 373 -2.62 -8.17 -18.23
CA SER A 373 -3.66 -7.19 -17.88
C SER A 373 -3.47 -5.85 -18.62
N SER A 374 -2.21 -5.45 -18.85
CA SER A 374 -1.90 -4.24 -19.62
C SER A 374 -2.18 -4.38 -21.13
N LEU A 375 -2.13 -5.58 -21.70
CA LEU A 375 -2.51 -5.84 -23.11
C LEU A 375 -4.03 -5.83 -23.32
N GLU A 376 -4.81 -6.41 -22.40
CA GLU A 376 -6.29 -6.44 -22.49
C GLU A 376 -6.93 -5.04 -22.37
N GLY A 377 -6.30 -4.12 -21.62
CA GLY A 377 -6.73 -2.73 -21.52
C GLY A 377 -6.66 -1.98 -22.85
N VAL A 378 -5.67 -2.31 -23.68
CA VAL A 378 -5.45 -1.67 -25.00
C VAL A 378 -6.49 -2.15 -26.02
N GLU A 379 -6.86 -3.43 -26.00
CA GLU A 379 -7.89 -3.96 -26.91
C GLU A 379 -9.29 -3.39 -26.62
N LYS A 380 -9.65 -3.22 -25.34
CA LYS A 380 -10.94 -2.62 -24.93
C LYS A 380 -11.06 -1.15 -25.32
N MET A 381 -9.95 -0.40 -25.40
CA MET A 381 -9.94 0.97 -25.94
C MET A 381 -10.14 1.02 -27.47
N SER A 382 -9.71 0.00 -28.21
CA SER A 382 -9.88 -0.02 -29.67
C SER A 382 -11.32 -0.30 -30.13
N HIS A 383 -12.14 -0.94 -29.28
CA HIS A 383 -13.56 -1.19 -29.57
C HIS A 383 -14.53 -0.08 -29.17
N TYR A 384 -14.10 0.94 -28.42
CA TYR A 384 -14.93 2.10 -28.07
C TYR A 384 -14.84 3.27 -29.07
N GLY A 385 -14.09 3.10 -30.16
CA GLY A 385 -13.88 4.10 -31.22
C GLY A 385 -14.70 3.89 -32.49
N THR A 386 -15.98 3.47 -32.42
CA THR A 386 -16.88 3.56 -33.59
C THR A 386 -18.36 3.44 -33.21
N ARG A 387 -18.94 4.50 -32.66
CA ARG A 387 -20.40 4.69 -32.69
C ARG A 387 -20.78 6.16 -32.48
N GLY A 388 -21.34 6.76 -33.53
CA GLY A 388 -22.29 7.87 -33.41
C GLY A 388 -21.83 9.25 -33.89
N ARG A 389 -21.92 9.51 -35.20
CA ARG A 389 -22.53 10.76 -35.69
C ARG A 389 -23.05 10.60 -37.13
N SER A 390 -24.36 10.37 -37.26
CA SER A 390 -25.20 10.81 -38.37
C SER A 390 -25.87 12.13 -37.90
N ASP A 391 -26.15 13.18 -38.68
CA ASP A 391 -26.59 13.33 -40.07
C ASP A 391 -26.14 14.70 -40.64
N LEU A 392 -25.89 14.77 -41.95
CA LEU A 392 -26.41 15.84 -42.85
C LEU A 392 -26.06 15.50 -44.31
N LEU A 393 -27.10 15.29 -45.11
CA LEU A 393 -27.09 15.07 -46.57
C LEU A 393 -27.06 16.42 -47.32
N VAL A 394 -26.18 16.59 -48.32
CA VAL A 394 -26.47 17.25 -49.61
C VAL A 394 -25.53 16.70 -50.73
N THR A 395 -26.18 16.01 -51.67
CA THR A 395 -25.99 15.67 -53.11
C THR A 395 -24.65 15.72 -53.87
N ASP A 396 -24.53 14.73 -54.77
CA ASP A 396 -23.51 14.38 -55.76
C ASP A 396 -23.10 15.47 -56.78
N ASP A 397 -21.81 15.48 -57.19
CA ASP A 397 -21.41 15.25 -58.59
C ASP A 397 -19.87 15.15 -58.78
N ALA A 398 -19.48 14.53 -59.90
CA ALA A 398 -18.22 13.91 -60.32
C ALA A 398 -16.86 14.66 -60.23
N ALA A 399 -15.78 13.85 -60.27
CA ALA A 399 -14.32 14.12 -60.35
C ALA A 399 -13.86 14.88 -61.65
N PRO A 400 -12.55 15.14 -61.97
CA PRO A 400 -11.26 14.74 -61.35
C PRO A 400 -10.08 15.76 -61.38
N ASP A 401 -8.92 15.36 -60.83
CA ASP A 401 -7.50 15.69 -61.12
C ASP A 401 -7.06 17.07 -61.68
N LYS A 402 -6.09 17.74 -61.02
CA LYS A 402 -4.70 17.97 -61.53
C LYS A 402 -3.84 18.90 -60.66
N LYS A 403 -2.54 18.61 -60.69
CA LYS A 403 -1.39 19.42 -60.23
C LYS A 403 -1.12 20.65 -61.12
N PHE A 404 -0.33 21.56 -60.54
CA PHE A 404 0.55 22.63 -61.08
C PHE A 404 0.06 24.11 -61.08
N CYS A 405 0.64 24.88 -60.14
CA CYS A 405 1.52 26.05 -60.33
C CYS A 405 1.15 27.17 -61.33
N CYS A 406 0.96 28.43 -60.87
CA CYS A 406 1.75 29.64 -61.20
C CYS A 406 1.02 31.00 -60.98
N PHE A 407 1.77 31.97 -60.40
CA PHE A 407 1.75 33.46 -60.49
C PHE A 407 0.45 34.23 -60.18
N ILE A 408 0.46 35.32 -59.40
CA ILE A 408 1.34 36.51 -59.41
C ILE A 408 1.92 36.81 -58.03
#